data_AF-Q4QDM5-F1
#
_entry.id   AF-Q4QDM5-F1
#
_cell.length_a   1.000
_cell.length_b   1.000
_cell.length_c   1.000
_cell.angle_alpha   90.00
_cell.angle_beta   90.00
_cell.angle_gamma   90.00
#
_symmetry.space_group_name_H-M   'P 1'
#
loop_
_entity.id
_entity.type
_entity.pdbx_description
1 polymer ?
#
loop_
_entity_poly.entity_id
_entity_poly.type
_entity_poly.pdbx_seq_one_letter_code
_entity_poly.pdbx_strand_id
1 'polypeptide(L)'
;MTTTMDPDAPSVLTSEVYNAAEAIFNMLQNKEKLVSFLDCTTLLRGMGMNPTHDDMDKLKELMAQPILRLEQWRREEELKREKERRKEEARERKGKARASAAHGRKSIVKKVTDPAAEAAPVDITPAEEIKNIDWNIFIRCTEMIFRDRMREERAVLEALKVFAGDSSAIMSRDRLIEIVTTNGDNVFTPTEVKMLVTMLPESCPVKEWASRIEGTYVAPTQEEIDAAAMREIEARRQQEAAEKQRETEKDPLEGL
;
A
#
# COMPACT_ATOMS: atom_id res chain seq x y z
N MET A 1 11.27 -33.17 -14.35
CA MET A 1 10.18 -33.32 -13.39
C MET A 1 9.41 -32.02 -13.39
N THR A 2 8.26 -31.97 -14.05
CA THR A 2 7.39 -30.79 -14.09
C THR A 2 6.57 -30.79 -12.80
N THR A 3 7.08 -30.12 -11.77
CA THR A 3 6.25 -29.73 -10.62
C THR A 3 5.17 -28.81 -11.18
N THR A 4 3.97 -29.34 -11.33
CA THR A 4 2.75 -28.54 -11.47
C THR A 4 2.61 -27.80 -10.15
N MET A 5 3.27 -26.64 -10.04
CA MET A 5 3.03 -25.74 -8.92
C MET A 5 1.55 -25.37 -8.97
N ASP A 6 0.87 -25.61 -7.87
CA ASP A 6 -0.50 -25.16 -7.67
C ASP A 6 -0.59 -23.66 -8.04
N PRO A 7 -1.43 -23.29 -9.03
CA PRO A 7 -1.57 -21.89 -9.46
C PRO A 7 -2.06 -20.96 -8.35
N ASP A 8 -2.58 -21.52 -7.25
CA ASP A 8 -3.07 -20.77 -6.09
C ASP A 8 -2.11 -20.81 -4.89
N ALA A 9 -1.00 -21.55 -4.98
CA ALA A 9 0.01 -21.55 -3.91
C ALA A 9 0.80 -20.23 -3.89
N PRO A 10 1.07 -19.65 -2.70
CA PRO A 10 1.83 -18.41 -2.59
C PRO A 10 3.25 -18.53 -3.14
N SER A 11 3.72 -17.46 -3.79
CA SER A 11 5.10 -17.32 -4.23
C SER A 11 6.01 -16.95 -3.05
N VAL A 12 7.33 -17.09 -3.24
CA VAL A 12 8.33 -16.71 -2.23
C VAL A 12 8.66 -15.23 -2.38
N LEU A 13 8.66 -14.49 -1.27
CA LEU A 13 9.13 -13.11 -1.23
C LEU A 13 10.64 -13.04 -1.50
N THR A 14 11.03 -12.23 -2.48
CA THR A 14 12.44 -11.90 -2.70
C THR A 14 12.87 -10.80 -1.73
N SER A 15 14.18 -10.69 -1.48
CA SER A 15 14.73 -9.62 -0.64
C SER A 15 14.43 -8.22 -1.19
N GLU A 16 14.33 -8.07 -2.51
CA GLU A 16 13.98 -6.81 -3.15
C GLU A 16 12.54 -6.38 -2.81
N VAL A 17 11.59 -7.28 -2.97
CA VAL A 17 10.17 -7.03 -2.63
C VAL A 17 10.01 -6.75 -1.14
N TYR A 18 10.72 -7.51 -0.30
CA TYR A 18 10.73 -7.29 1.15
C TYR A 18 11.25 -5.88 1.50
N ASN A 19 12.39 -5.46 0.95
CA ASN A 19 12.98 -4.15 1.22
C ASN A 19 12.10 -3.00 0.71
N ALA A 20 11.48 -3.17 -0.46
CA ALA A 20 10.53 -2.19 -1.01
C ALA A 20 9.31 -2.04 -0.10
N ALA A 21 8.74 -3.16 0.35
CA ALA A 21 7.63 -3.19 1.30
C ALA A 21 7.98 -2.50 2.61
N GLU A 22 9.19 -2.76 3.16
CA GLU A 22 9.65 -2.16 4.40
C GLU A 22 9.83 -0.63 4.27
N ALA A 23 10.36 -0.17 3.14
CA ALA A 23 10.49 1.25 2.86
C ALA A 23 9.12 1.94 2.83
N ILE A 24 8.13 1.34 2.16
CA ILE A 24 6.77 1.89 2.07
C ILE A 24 6.07 1.84 3.44
N PHE A 25 6.23 0.75 4.18
CA PHE A 25 5.70 0.62 5.53
C PHE A 25 6.22 1.73 6.44
N ASN A 26 7.53 2.01 6.38
CA ASN A 26 8.15 3.07 7.17
C ASN A 26 7.63 4.48 6.82
N MET A 27 7.14 4.70 5.60
CA MET A 27 6.51 5.96 5.20
C MET A 27 5.07 6.10 5.69
N LEU A 28 4.33 4.98 5.77
CA LEU A 28 2.92 4.95 6.15
C LEU A 28 2.70 4.80 7.66
N GLN A 29 3.69 4.29 8.40
CA GLN A 29 3.54 4.01 9.83
C GLN A 29 3.29 5.26 10.66
N ASN A 30 2.45 5.11 11.68
CA ASN A 30 2.22 6.13 12.69
C ASN A 30 3.41 6.24 13.67
N LYS A 31 3.29 7.13 14.66
CA LYS A 31 4.33 7.34 15.70
C LYS A 31 4.64 6.08 16.53
N GLU A 32 3.75 5.10 16.54
CA GLU A 32 3.90 3.82 17.22
C GLU A 32 4.47 2.72 16.32
N LYS A 33 4.88 3.06 15.08
CA LYS A 33 5.38 2.14 14.05
C LYS A 33 4.34 1.14 13.54
N LEU A 34 3.10 1.60 13.38
CA LEU A 34 1.97 0.75 12.97
C LEU A 34 1.21 1.38 11.80
N VAL A 35 0.64 0.53 10.96
CA VAL A 35 -0.19 0.93 9.82
C VAL A 35 -1.64 0.52 10.02
N SER A 36 -2.55 1.15 9.27
CA SER A 36 -3.96 0.75 9.20
C SER A 36 -4.16 -0.34 8.14
N PHE A 37 -5.29 -1.04 8.20
CA PHE A 37 -5.63 -2.02 7.16
C PHE A 37 -5.86 -1.38 5.78
N LEU A 38 -6.28 -0.11 5.74
CA LEU A 38 -6.40 0.63 4.48
C LEU A 38 -5.04 0.81 3.80
N ASP A 39 -3.98 1.00 4.59
CA ASP A 39 -2.61 1.12 4.09
C ASP A 39 -2.09 -0.19 3.49
N CYS A 40 -2.66 -1.34 3.87
CA CYS A 40 -2.25 -2.64 3.33
C CYS A 40 -2.46 -2.75 1.83
N THR A 41 -3.50 -2.14 1.25
CA THR A 41 -3.68 -2.13 -0.20
C THR A 41 -2.53 -1.39 -0.89
N THR A 42 -2.11 -0.25 -0.35
CA THR A 42 -0.95 0.51 -0.87
C THR A 42 0.35 -0.29 -0.72
N LEU A 43 0.53 -0.98 0.40
CA LEU A 43 1.71 -1.83 0.63
C LEU A 43 1.79 -3.00 -0.35
N LEU A 44 0.68 -3.72 -0.56
CA LEU A 44 0.63 -4.83 -1.51
C LEU A 44 0.89 -4.35 -2.95
N ARG A 45 0.34 -3.19 -3.35
CA ARG A 45 0.66 -2.56 -4.64
C ARG A 45 2.14 -2.19 -4.75
N GLY A 46 2.72 -1.68 -3.67
CA GLY A 46 4.16 -1.42 -3.57
C GLY A 46 5.05 -2.67 -3.64
N MET A 47 4.48 -3.84 -3.33
CA MET A 47 5.12 -5.15 -3.47
C MET A 47 4.98 -5.75 -4.88
N GLY A 48 4.32 -5.05 -5.80
CA GLY A 48 4.05 -5.53 -7.16
C GLY A 48 2.76 -6.34 -7.31
N MET A 49 1.93 -6.43 -6.26
CA MET A 49 0.66 -7.16 -6.33
C MET A 49 -0.50 -6.25 -6.75
N ASN A 50 -1.47 -6.82 -7.45
CA ASN A 50 -2.77 -6.18 -7.68
C ASN A 50 -3.83 -6.87 -6.79
N PRO A 51 -3.95 -6.46 -5.50
CA PRO A 51 -4.85 -7.14 -4.57
C PRO A 51 -6.31 -6.95 -4.99
N THR A 52 -7.03 -8.06 -5.05
CA THR A 52 -8.49 -8.11 -5.21
C THR A 52 -9.20 -7.93 -3.86
N HIS A 53 -10.51 -7.75 -3.87
CA HIS A 53 -11.30 -7.75 -2.63
C HIS A 53 -11.13 -9.05 -1.83
N ASP A 54 -11.11 -10.20 -2.51
CA ASP A 54 -10.91 -11.51 -1.88
C ASP A 54 -9.52 -11.63 -1.24
N ASP A 55 -8.49 -11.06 -1.87
CA ASP A 55 -7.14 -11.03 -1.29
C ASP A 55 -7.11 -10.20 0.00
N MET A 56 -7.81 -9.06 0.01
CA MET A 56 -7.91 -8.21 1.19
C MET A 56 -8.68 -8.93 2.29
N ASP A 57 -9.81 -9.57 1.99
CA ASP A 57 -10.59 -10.32 2.98
C ASP A 57 -9.77 -11.48 3.57
N LYS A 58 -9.04 -12.22 2.73
CA LYS A 58 -8.12 -13.27 3.19
C LYS A 58 -7.01 -12.71 4.07
N LEU A 59 -6.41 -11.57 3.70
CA LEU A 59 -5.39 -10.91 4.51
C LEU A 59 -5.95 -10.51 5.88
N LYS A 60 -7.18 -9.99 5.91
CA LYS A 60 -7.90 -9.60 7.12
C LYS A 60 -8.09 -10.80 8.06
N GLU A 61 -8.51 -11.95 7.52
CA GLU A 61 -8.65 -13.20 8.28
C GLU A 61 -7.32 -13.68 8.86
N LEU A 62 -6.25 -13.68 8.06
CA LEU A 62 -4.91 -14.08 8.50
C LEU A 62 -4.35 -13.18 9.61
N MET A 63 -4.63 -11.89 9.56
CA MET A 63 -4.16 -10.89 10.52
C MET A 63 -4.96 -10.86 11.82
N ALA A 64 -6.23 -11.28 11.81
CA ALA A 64 -7.14 -11.15 12.95
C ALA A 64 -6.56 -11.72 14.25
N GLN A 65 -6.03 -12.95 14.20
CA GLN A 65 -5.47 -13.62 15.37
C GLN A 65 -4.13 -13.01 15.85
N PRO A 66 -3.12 -12.80 14.98
CA PRO A 66 -1.88 -12.11 15.36
C PRO A 66 -2.10 -10.74 16.01
N ILE A 67 -3.04 -9.95 15.48
CA ILE A 67 -3.32 -8.60 15.99
C ILE A 67 -3.97 -8.66 17.37
N LEU A 68 -4.99 -9.51 17.54
CA LEU A 68 -5.62 -9.73 18.84
C LEU A 68 -4.58 -10.11 19.91
N ARG A 69 -3.66 -11.02 19.55
CA ARG A 69 -2.59 -11.46 20.46
C ARG A 69 -1.63 -10.33 20.81
N LEU A 70 -1.24 -9.51 19.85
CA LEU A 70 -0.36 -8.36 20.08
C LEU A 70 -1.02 -7.32 20.98
N GLU A 71 -2.31 -7.04 20.78
CA GLU A 71 -3.06 -6.13 21.64
C GLU A 71 -3.18 -6.65 23.07
N GLN A 72 -3.49 -7.93 23.25
CA GLN A 72 -3.52 -8.55 24.58
C GLN A 72 -2.17 -8.40 25.29
N TRP A 73 -1.07 -8.70 24.59
CA TRP A 73 0.28 -8.54 25.13
C TRP A 73 0.60 -7.09 25.51
N ARG A 74 0.20 -6.11 24.69
CA ARG A 74 0.38 -4.68 25.00
C ARG A 74 -0.40 -4.25 26.24
N ARG A 75 -1.66 -4.69 26.38
CA ARG A 75 -2.50 -4.42 27.56
C ARG A 75 -1.87 -5.04 28.82
N GLU A 76 -1.33 -6.25 28.73
CA GLU A 76 -0.63 -6.90 29.85
C GLU A 76 0.64 -6.17 30.27
N GLU A 77 1.45 -5.70 29.31
CA GLU A 77 2.66 -4.92 29.57
C GLU A 77 2.35 -3.55 30.18
N GLU A 78 1.27 -2.89 29.74
CA GLU A 78 0.81 -1.65 30.35
C GLU A 78 0.34 -1.86 31.81
N LEU A 79 -0.43 -2.91 32.06
CA LEU A 79 -0.84 -3.30 33.42
C LEU A 79 0.36 -3.62 34.32
N LYS A 80 1.43 -4.22 33.76
CA LYS A 80 2.66 -4.52 34.48
C LYS A 80 3.44 -3.24 34.81
N ARG A 81 3.60 -2.33 33.84
CA ARG A 81 4.23 -1.01 34.06
C ARG A 81 3.46 -0.17 35.09
N GLU A 82 2.14 -0.18 35.04
CA GLU A 82 1.28 0.50 36.02
C GLU A 82 1.47 -0.10 37.43
N LYS A 83 1.54 -1.44 37.55
CA LYS A 83 1.81 -2.11 38.82
C LYS A 83 3.21 -1.79 39.36
N GLU A 84 4.21 -1.67 38.49
CA GLU A 84 5.58 -1.27 38.87
C GLU A 84 5.63 0.19 39.33
N ARG A 85 5.00 1.11 38.60
CA ARG A 85 4.88 2.52 39.01
C ARG A 85 4.20 2.67 40.37
N ARG A 86 3.09 1.95 40.59
CA ARG A 86 2.41 1.92 41.91
C ARG A 86 3.30 1.35 43.02
N LYS A 87 4.12 0.34 42.74
CA LYS A 87 5.08 -0.21 43.71
C LYS A 87 6.20 0.78 44.02
N GLU A 88 6.67 1.54 43.05
CA GLU A 88 7.67 2.59 43.22
C GLU A 88 7.11 3.77 44.01
N GLU A 89 5.94 4.29 43.64
CA GLU A 89 5.24 5.34 44.40
C GLU A 89 4.94 4.91 45.85
N ALA A 90 4.57 3.63 46.07
CA ALA A 90 4.37 3.09 47.41
C ALA A 90 5.69 2.93 48.20
N ARG A 91 6.81 2.66 47.52
CA ARG A 91 8.15 2.61 48.15
C ARG A 91 8.66 4.01 48.48
N GLU A 92 8.45 5.00 47.63
CA GLU A 92 8.79 6.40 47.92
C GLU A 92 7.96 6.97 49.07
N ARG A 93 6.66 6.66 49.13
CA ARG A 93 5.80 7.03 50.28
C ARG A 93 6.26 6.36 51.58
N LYS A 94 6.73 5.11 51.54
CA LYS A 94 7.31 4.43 52.71
C LYS A 94 8.71 4.93 53.09
N GLY A 95 9.49 5.43 52.11
CA GLY A 95 10.80 6.05 52.33
C GLY A 95 10.70 7.40 53.03
N LYS A 96 9.73 8.25 52.66
CA LYS A 96 9.45 9.52 53.35
C LYS A 96 8.88 9.34 54.76
N ALA A 97 8.23 8.22 55.06
CA ALA A 97 7.74 7.92 56.42
C ALA A 97 8.83 7.47 57.41
N ARG A 98 10.06 7.17 56.95
CA ARG A 98 11.20 6.84 57.83
C ARG A 98 12.01 8.06 58.30
N ALA A 99 11.71 9.27 57.79
CA ALA A 99 12.38 10.50 58.21
C ALA A 99 11.66 11.27 59.34
N SER A 100 10.55 10.75 59.89
CA SER A 100 9.84 11.39 61.00
C SER A 100 9.32 10.37 62.02
N ALA A 101 10.23 9.54 62.56
CA ALA A 101 9.94 8.80 63.78
C ALA A 101 10.15 9.70 65.01
N ALA A 102 9.15 10.54 65.31
CA ALA A 102 9.00 11.11 66.64
C ALA A 102 7.51 11.14 67.05
N HIS A 103 7.19 10.22 67.96
CA HIS A 103 6.08 10.27 68.92
C HIS A 103 4.62 10.10 68.42
N GLY A 104 4.03 8.95 68.78
CA GLY A 104 2.83 8.99 69.63
C GLY A 104 1.49 8.45 69.07
N ARG A 105 1.06 7.34 69.70
CA ARG A 105 -0.34 6.95 70.03
C ARG A 105 -1.27 6.37 68.94
N LYS A 106 -1.50 5.06 69.10
CA LYS A 106 -2.73 4.23 68.94
C LYS A 106 -3.99 4.96 68.41
N SER A 107 -4.62 4.41 67.35
CA SER A 107 -6.07 4.11 67.28
C SER A 107 -6.52 3.55 65.91
N ILE A 108 -7.15 2.37 65.94
CA ILE A 108 -8.35 1.92 65.20
C ILE A 108 -8.42 2.07 63.66
N VAL A 109 -8.34 0.91 63.00
CA VAL A 109 -9.21 0.38 61.92
C VAL A 109 -9.80 1.39 60.91
N LYS A 110 -9.36 1.26 59.66
CA LYS A 110 -10.28 0.97 58.53
C LYS A 110 -9.53 0.29 57.39
N LYS A 111 -9.78 -1.02 57.29
CA LYS A 111 -9.44 -1.88 56.16
C LYS A 111 -10.30 -1.41 54.99
N VAL A 112 -9.77 -0.55 54.13
CA VAL A 112 -10.37 -0.29 52.82
C VAL A 112 -9.93 -1.45 51.93
N THR A 113 -10.85 -2.38 51.76
CA THR A 113 -10.84 -3.38 50.70
C THR A 113 -10.83 -2.65 49.37
N ASP A 114 -9.70 -2.69 48.66
CA ASP A 114 -9.71 -2.53 47.21
C ASP A 114 -10.59 -3.66 46.65
N PRO A 115 -11.67 -3.36 45.91
CA PRO A 115 -12.34 -4.41 45.17
C PRO A 115 -11.35 -4.92 44.13
N ALA A 116 -11.15 -6.23 44.12
CA ALA A 116 -10.63 -6.92 42.97
C ALA A 116 -11.40 -6.39 41.76
N ALA A 117 -10.71 -5.68 40.87
CA ALA A 117 -11.19 -5.47 39.53
C ALA A 117 -11.21 -6.87 38.89
N GLU A 118 -12.34 -7.54 39.08
CA GLU A 118 -12.76 -8.68 38.28
C GLU A 118 -12.47 -8.32 36.83
N ALA A 119 -11.73 -9.20 36.16
CA ALA A 119 -11.63 -9.21 34.72
C ALA A 119 -13.05 -9.36 34.18
N ALA A 120 -13.70 -8.24 33.88
CA ALA A 120 -14.96 -8.23 33.18
C ALA A 120 -14.74 -8.88 31.79
N PRO A 121 -15.45 -9.95 31.45
CA PRO A 121 -15.33 -10.60 30.16
C PRO A 121 -16.34 -9.97 29.19
N VAL A 122 -16.08 -8.76 28.69
CA VAL A 122 -17.05 -8.03 27.84
C VAL A 122 -16.26 -6.96 27.08
N ASP A 123 -16.31 -6.73 25.77
CA ASP A 123 -17.23 -7.10 24.69
C ASP A 123 -16.38 -7.32 23.43
N ILE A 124 -16.74 -8.29 22.59
CA ILE A 124 -16.20 -8.37 21.23
C ILE A 124 -16.87 -7.23 20.46
N THR A 125 -16.21 -6.08 20.38
CA THR A 125 -16.67 -4.98 19.54
C THR A 125 -16.73 -5.45 18.08
N PRO A 126 -17.80 -5.12 17.34
CA PRO A 126 -17.95 -5.57 15.96
C PRO A 126 -16.86 -4.92 15.10
N ALA A 127 -16.08 -5.74 14.40
CA ALA A 127 -15.19 -5.43 13.28
C ALA A 127 -14.78 -3.94 13.15
N GLU A 128 -14.20 -3.36 14.20
CA GLU A 128 -13.50 -2.09 14.07
C GLU A 128 -12.40 -2.31 13.03
N GLU A 129 -12.28 -1.38 12.07
CA GLU A 129 -11.19 -1.35 11.10
C GLU A 129 -9.92 -1.86 11.77
N ILE A 130 -9.37 -2.95 11.25
CA ILE A 130 -8.13 -3.51 11.77
C ILE A 130 -7.10 -2.37 11.74
N LYS A 131 -6.77 -1.88 12.93
CA LYS A 131 -5.84 -0.80 13.17
C LYS A 131 -4.64 -1.41 13.88
N ASN A 132 -3.51 -0.73 13.85
CA ASN A 132 -2.32 -1.11 14.62
C ASN A 132 -1.57 -2.36 14.10
N ILE A 133 -1.46 -2.49 12.78
CA ILE A 133 -0.75 -3.61 12.15
C ILE A 133 0.76 -3.36 12.27
N ASP A 134 1.47 -4.28 12.93
CA ASP A 134 2.93 -4.30 13.03
C ASP A 134 3.56 -4.88 11.75
N TRP A 135 4.78 -4.45 11.43
CA TRP A 135 5.53 -4.94 10.27
C TRP A 135 5.61 -6.46 10.21
N ASN A 136 5.92 -7.12 11.34
CA ASN A 136 6.08 -8.58 11.36
C ASN A 136 4.76 -9.31 11.12
N ILE A 137 3.64 -8.72 11.58
CA ILE A 137 2.31 -9.26 11.30
C ILE A 137 2.00 -9.09 9.82
N PHE A 138 2.23 -7.89 9.27
CA PHE A 138 2.00 -7.59 7.87
C PHE A 138 2.77 -8.55 6.97
N ILE A 139 4.08 -8.59 7.08
CA ILE A 139 4.92 -9.35 6.15
C ILE A 139 4.62 -10.85 6.21
N ARG A 140 4.46 -11.41 7.41
CA ARG A 140 4.16 -12.84 7.60
C ARG A 140 2.79 -13.23 7.04
N CYS A 141 1.78 -12.37 7.17
CA CYS A 141 0.46 -12.66 6.60
C CYS A 141 0.47 -12.48 5.09
N THR A 142 1.19 -11.47 4.58
CA THR A 142 1.35 -11.22 3.15
C THR A 142 2.09 -12.37 2.46
N GLU A 143 3.11 -12.98 3.08
CA GLU A 143 3.78 -14.19 2.57
C GLU A 143 2.80 -15.32 2.23
N MET A 144 1.67 -15.42 2.94
CA MET A 144 0.67 -16.47 2.72
C MET A 144 -0.30 -16.19 1.57
N ILE A 145 -0.24 -14.99 0.97
CA ILE A 145 -1.07 -14.60 -0.18
C ILE A 145 -0.24 -14.05 -1.34
N PHE A 146 1.08 -13.90 -1.16
CA PHE A 146 1.95 -13.25 -2.11
C PHE A 146 1.95 -13.99 -3.46
N ARG A 147 1.87 -13.20 -4.54
CA ARG A 147 2.02 -13.68 -5.92
C ARG A 147 3.19 -12.96 -6.54
N ASP A 148 4.06 -13.72 -7.20
CA ASP A 148 5.19 -13.15 -7.89
C ASP A 148 4.77 -12.41 -9.16
N ARG A 149 5.76 -11.68 -9.68
CA ARG A 149 5.67 -10.89 -10.90
C ARG A 149 5.01 -11.62 -12.06
N MET A 150 5.47 -12.83 -12.33
CA MET A 150 5.02 -13.61 -13.49
C MET A 150 3.55 -14.00 -13.39
N ARG A 151 3.03 -14.19 -12.17
CA ARG A 151 1.61 -14.48 -11.93
C ARG A 151 0.75 -13.24 -12.07
N GLU A 152 1.18 -12.12 -11.50
CA GLU A 152 0.48 -10.84 -11.59
C GLU A 152 0.40 -10.34 -13.05
N GLU A 153 1.53 -10.35 -13.77
CA GLU A 153 1.57 -10.00 -15.19
C GLU A 153 0.63 -10.87 -16.03
N ARG A 154 0.59 -12.19 -15.77
CA ARG A 154 -0.31 -13.11 -16.46
C ARG A 154 -1.78 -12.76 -16.18
N ALA A 155 -2.13 -12.46 -14.94
CA ALA A 155 -3.49 -12.08 -14.57
C ALA A 155 -3.93 -10.79 -15.28
N VAL A 156 -3.06 -9.77 -15.30
CA VAL A 156 -3.32 -8.51 -16.02
C VAL A 156 -3.45 -8.76 -17.53
N LEU A 157 -2.58 -9.58 -18.11
CA LEU A 157 -2.64 -9.94 -19.53
C LEU A 157 -3.97 -10.61 -19.90
N GLU A 158 -4.42 -11.59 -19.11
CA GLU A 158 -5.72 -12.24 -19.35
C GLU A 158 -6.89 -11.27 -19.21
N ALA A 159 -6.84 -10.33 -18.25
CA ALA A 159 -7.85 -9.29 -18.12
C ALA A 159 -7.88 -8.35 -19.35
N LEU A 160 -6.72 -7.91 -19.83
CA LEU A 160 -6.65 -7.01 -20.99
C LEU A 160 -7.08 -7.69 -22.30
N LYS A 161 -6.85 -9.01 -22.44
CA LYS A 161 -7.32 -9.79 -23.59
C LYS A 161 -8.85 -9.77 -23.73
N VAL A 162 -9.61 -9.63 -22.64
CA VAL A 162 -11.08 -9.49 -22.71
C VAL A 162 -11.48 -8.25 -23.52
N PHE A 163 -10.66 -7.19 -23.48
CA PHE A 163 -10.95 -5.93 -24.16
C PHE A 163 -10.30 -5.83 -25.56
N ALA A 164 -9.16 -6.48 -25.77
CA ALA A 164 -8.38 -6.38 -27.02
C ALA A 164 -8.35 -7.65 -27.88
N GLY A 165 -8.87 -8.78 -27.37
CA GLY A 165 -8.89 -10.08 -28.03
C GLY A 165 -7.58 -10.86 -27.92
N ASP A 166 -6.49 -10.32 -28.49
CA ASP A 166 -5.18 -11.00 -28.55
C ASP A 166 -4.08 -10.23 -27.79
N SER A 167 -3.11 -10.96 -27.26
CA SER A 167 -1.89 -10.47 -26.61
C SER A 167 -0.99 -9.63 -27.51
N SER A 168 -0.98 -9.87 -28.83
CA SER A 168 -0.24 -9.07 -29.80
C SER A 168 -1.05 -7.90 -30.36
N ALA A 169 -2.33 -7.79 -29.99
CA ALA A 169 -3.14 -6.65 -30.42
C ALA A 169 -2.53 -5.36 -29.85
N ILE A 170 -2.53 -4.31 -30.66
CA ILE A 170 -2.09 -2.98 -30.23
C ILE A 170 -3.27 -2.31 -29.52
N MET A 171 -3.05 -1.87 -28.28
CA MET A 171 -4.02 -1.10 -27.51
C MET A 171 -3.49 0.32 -27.33
N SER A 172 -4.32 1.32 -27.59
CA SER A 172 -3.98 2.71 -27.30
C SER A 172 -4.09 3.00 -25.81
N ARG A 173 -3.28 3.95 -25.34
CA ARG A 173 -3.33 4.46 -23.97
C ARG A 173 -4.72 4.96 -23.60
N ASP A 174 -5.37 5.69 -24.50
CA ASP A 174 -6.68 6.28 -24.23
C ASP A 174 -7.72 5.18 -24.01
N ARG A 175 -7.62 4.06 -24.72
CA ARG A 175 -8.46 2.89 -24.49
C ARG A 175 -8.17 2.24 -23.13
N LEU A 176 -6.91 2.12 -22.73
CA LEU A 176 -6.54 1.62 -21.41
C LEU A 176 -7.11 2.53 -20.30
N ILE A 177 -6.97 3.85 -20.43
CA ILE A 177 -7.51 4.82 -19.48
C ILE A 177 -9.04 4.71 -19.41
N GLU A 178 -9.72 4.62 -20.56
CA GLU A 178 -11.17 4.40 -20.63
C GLU A 178 -11.60 3.13 -19.89
N ILE A 179 -10.89 2.01 -20.10
CA ILE A 179 -11.18 0.75 -19.42
C ILE A 179 -11.07 0.89 -17.91
N VAL A 180 -9.97 1.47 -17.41
CA VAL A 180 -9.72 1.60 -15.96
C VAL A 180 -10.69 2.59 -15.33
N THR A 181 -11.02 3.69 -16.01
CA THR A 181 -11.99 4.68 -15.51
C THR A 181 -13.43 4.19 -15.52
N THR A 182 -13.78 3.29 -16.45
CA THR A 182 -15.15 2.77 -16.59
C THR A 182 -15.39 1.52 -15.73
N ASN A 183 -14.39 0.64 -15.63
CA ASN A 183 -14.53 -0.69 -15.00
C ASN A 183 -13.66 -0.88 -13.76
N GLY A 184 -12.79 0.08 -13.43
CA GLY A 184 -11.95 0.03 -12.24
C GLY A 184 -12.62 0.66 -11.03
N ASP A 185 -12.15 0.29 -9.84
CA ASP A 185 -12.67 0.81 -8.57
C ASP A 185 -12.19 2.24 -8.26
N ASN A 186 -11.17 2.73 -8.97
CA ASN A 186 -10.58 4.05 -8.74
C ASN A 186 -11.07 5.06 -9.77
N VAL A 187 -11.59 6.19 -9.27
CA VAL A 187 -11.86 7.36 -10.09
C VAL A 187 -10.59 8.21 -10.16
N PHE A 188 -9.93 8.23 -11.32
CA PHE A 188 -8.78 9.10 -11.51
C PHE A 188 -9.20 10.57 -11.58
N THR A 189 -8.47 11.41 -10.84
CA THR A 189 -8.54 12.86 -10.98
C THR A 189 -7.97 13.30 -12.33
N PRO A 190 -8.36 14.47 -12.87
CA PRO A 190 -7.79 15.00 -14.10
C PRO A 190 -6.26 15.14 -14.07
N THR A 191 -5.69 15.37 -12.89
CA THR A 191 -4.23 15.45 -12.70
C THR A 191 -3.58 14.07 -12.86
N GLU A 192 -4.16 13.03 -12.26
CA GLU A 192 -3.66 11.66 -12.38
C GLU A 192 -3.77 11.16 -13.83
N VAL A 193 -4.87 11.48 -14.53
CA VAL A 193 -5.02 11.16 -15.95
C VAL A 193 -3.92 11.84 -16.77
N LYS A 194 -3.62 13.13 -16.52
CA LYS A 194 -2.51 13.82 -17.19
C LYS A 194 -1.16 13.17 -16.91
N MET A 195 -0.91 12.75 -15.67
CA MET A 195 0.32 12.04 -15.32
C MET A 195 0.43 10.70 -16.07
N LEU A 196 -0.66 9.92 -16.14
CA LEU A 196 -0.70 8.68 -16.93
C LEU A 196 -0.42 8.94 -18.42
N VAL A 197 -0.99 10.01 -18.98
CA VAL A 197 -0.72 10.45 -20.36
C VAL A 197 0.77 10.72 -20.58
N THR A 198 1.48 11.32 -19.61
CA THR A 198 2.92 11.58 -19.73
C THR A 198 3.81 10.36 -19.50
N MET A 199 3.37 9.39 -18.70
CA MET A 199 4.19 8.22 -18.33
C MET A 199 4.01 7.03 -19.27
N LEU A 200 2.83 6.90 -19.89
CA LEU A 200 2.47 5.73 -20.69
C LEU A 200 2.68 6.00 -22.19
N PRO A 201 3.16 5.01 -22.97
CA PRO A 201 3.29 5.14 -24.42
C PRO A 201 1.92 5.36 -25.06
N GLU A 202 1.87 6.01 -26.23
CA GLU A 202 0.61 6.28 -26.93
C GLU A 202 -0.15 4.99 -27.31
N SER A 203 0.60 3.95 -27.70
CA SER A 203 0.09 2.62 -27.99
C SER A 203 1.20 1.59 -27.89
N CYS A 204 0.91 0.41 -27.36
CA CYS A 204 1.81 -0.74 -27.41
C CYS A 204 1.01 -2.06 -27.40
N PRO A 205 1.66 -3.21 -27.65
CA PRO A 205 1.00 -4.51 -27.56
C PRO A 205 0.44 -4.77 -26.16
N VAL A 206 -0.70 -5.47 -26.08
CA VAL A 206 -1.36 -5.82 -24.81
C VAL A 206 -0.41 -6.51 -23.81
N LYS A 207 0.48 -7.37 -24.30
CA LYS A 207 1.50 -8.00 -23.45
C LYS A 207 2.39 -6.98 -22.75
N GLU A 208 2.79 -5.93 -23.46
CA GLU A 208 3.68 -4.91 -22.91
C GLU A 208 2.94 -4.01 -21.90
N TRP A 209 1.65 -3.74 -22.14
CA TRP A 209 0.81 -3.08 -21.14
C TRP A 209 0.75 -3.85 -19.83
N ALA A 210 0.59 -5.18 -19.89
CA ALA A 210 0.57 -6.03 -18.70
C ALA A 210 1.88 -5.92 -17.90
N SER A 211 3.03 -5.93 -18.59
CA SER A 211 4.34 -5.78 -17.93
C SER A 211 4.56 -4.38 -17.30
N ARG A 212 3.89 -3.33 -17.79
CA ARG A 212 4.00 -1.95 -17.30
C ARG A 212 3.05 -1.61 -16.15
N ILE A 213 1.85 -2.18 -16.16
CA ILE A 213 0.81 -1.93 -15.13
C ILE A 213 1.21 -2.58 -13.80
N GLU A 214 2.00 -3.65 -13.87
CA GLU A 214 2.48 -4.36 -12.71
C GLU A 214 3.63 -3.61 -12.01
N GLY A 215 3.31 -2.65 -11.13
CA GLY A 215 4.05 -2.18 -9.94
C GLY A 215 5.54 -1.81 -10.03
N THR A 216 6.18 -2.02 -11.17
CA THR A 216 7.60 -1.84 -11.45
C THR A 216 7.67 -1.04 -12.73
N TYR A 217 8.15 0.19 -12.62
CA TYR A 217 8.45 1.03 -13.76
C TYR A 217 9.31 0.27 -14.77
N VAL A 218 8.72 -0.10 -15.92
CA VAL A 218 9.47 -0.54 -17.09
C VAL A 218 9.91 0.72 -17.82
N ALA A 219 11.20 1.04 -17.74
CA ALA A 219 11.76 2.16 -18.47
C ALA A 219 11.42 2.03 -19.97
N PRO A 220 11.09 3.13 -20.66
CA PRO A 220 10.88 3.12 -22.11
C PRO A 220 12.06 2.44 -22.80
N THR A 221 11.76 1.58 -23.77
CA THR A 221 12.80 0.95 -24.57
C THR A 221 13.46 2.00 -25.47
N GLN A 222 14.71 1.77 -25.88
CA GLN A 222 15.42 2.72 -26.75
C GLN A 222 14.64 2.98 -28.05
N GLU A 223 13.97 1.96 -28.59
CA GLU A 223 13.12 2.08 -29.79
C GLU A 223 11.93 3.02 -29.56
N GLU A 224 11.33 3.00 -28.36
CA GLU A 224 10.22 3.91 -28.01
C GLU A 224 10.70 5.34 -27.78
N ILE A 225 11.90 5.51 -27.21
CA ILE A 225 12.55 6.81 -27.06
C ILE A 225 12.82 7.40 -28.44
N ASP A 226 13.36 6.59 -29.37
CA ASP A 226 13.67 7.03 -30.72
C ASP A 226 12.39 7.33 -31.53
N ALA A 227 11.34 6.53 -31.37
CA ALA A 227 10.03 6.77 -31.98
C ALA A 227 9.33 8.02 -31.42
N ALA A 228 9.51 8.33 -30.14
CA ALA A 228 9.02 9.58 -29.55
C ALA A 228 9.79 10.80 -30.09
N ALA A 229 11.12 10.71 -30.16
CA ALA A 229 11.97 11.76 -30.71
C ALA A 229 11.65 12.06 -32.19
N MET A 230 11.41 11.03 -33.00
CA MET A 230 11.03 11.19 -34.40
C MET A 230 9.66 11.87 -34.58
N ARG A 231 8.67 11.50 -33.76
CA ARG A 231 7.35 12.16 -33.78
C ARG A 231 7.44 13.63 -33.38
N GLU A 232 8.29 13.98 -32.42
CA GLU A 232 8.50 15.38 -32.02
C GLU A 232 9.19 16.21 -33.12
N ILE A 233 10.15 15.62 -33.83
CA ILE A 233 10.78 16.24 -34.99
C ILE A 233 9.77 16.47 -36.12
N GLU A 234 8.91 15.48 -36.40
CA GLU A 234 7.87 15.61 -37.43
C GLU A 234 6.81 16.64 -37.06
N ALA A 235 6.35 16.66 -35.81
CA ALA A 235 5.41 17.66 -35.30
C ALA A 235 5.99 19.08 -35.43
N ARG A 236 7.26 19.27 -35.09
CA ARG A 236 7.95 20.55 -35.24
C ARG A 236 8.07 20.98 -36.70
N ARG A 237 8.39 20.05 -37.61
CA ARG A 237 8.43 20.34 -39.06
C ARG A 237 7.07 20.73 -39.62
N GLN A 238 5.99 20.10 -39.16
CA GLN A 238 4.63 20.46 -39.57
C GLN A 238 4.23 21.84 -39.04
N GLN A 239 4.62 22.19 -37.81
CA GLN A 239 4.40 23.53 -37.26
C GLN A 239 5.19 24.61 -38.04
N GLU A 240 6.47 24.37 -38.32
CA GLU A 240 7.30 25.30 -39.11
C GLU A 240 6.78 25.47 -40.55
N ALA A 241 6.24 24.40 -41.16
CA ALA A 241 5.60 24.47 -42.47
C ALA A 241 4.27 25.25 -42.44
N ALA A 242 3.46 25.06 -41.40
CA ALA A 242 2.21 25.78 -41.21
C ALA A 242 2.44 27.28 -40.89
N GLU A 243 3.51 27.62 -40.16
CA GLU A 243 3.91 29.01 -39.92
C GLU A 243 4.40 29.68 -41.19
N LYS A 244 5.23 29.02 -42.01
CA LYS A 244 5.68 29.56 -43.29
C LYS A 244 4.53 29.79 -44.27
N GLN A 245 3.54 28.89 -44.33
CA GLN A 245 2.34 29.09 -45.16
C GLN A 245 1.50 30.28 -44.68
N ARG A 246 1.39 30.48 -43.36
CA ARG A 246 0.71 31.66 -42.78
C ARG A 246 1.47 32.97 -42.99
N GLU A 247 2.79 32.92 -43.12
CA GLU A 247 3.61 34.08 -43.47
C GLU A 247 3.50 34.43 -44.96
N THR A 248 3.34 33.44 -45.84
CA THR A 248 3.10 33.68 -47.28
C THR A 248 1.71 34.25 -47.56
N GLU A 249 0.68 33.82 -46.83
CA GLU A 249 -0.69 34.40 -46.96
C GLU A 249 -0.81 35.85 -46.42
N LYS A 250 0.21 36.38 -45.74
CA LYS A 250 0.22 37.75 -45.18
C LYS A 250 1.05 38.74 -45.99
N ASP A 251 1.66 38.35 -47.11
CA ASP A 251 2.36 39.29 -47.98
C ASP A 251 1.33 40.13 -48.79
N PRO A 252 1.15 41.44 -48.51
CA PRO A 252 0.14 42.26 -49.19
C PRO A 252 0.54 42.65 -50.62
N LEU A 253 1.65 42.13 -51.16
CA LEU A 253 2.19 42.55 -52.46
C LEU A 253 2.26 41.44 -53.53
N GLU A 254 1.80 40.21 -53.28
CA GLU A 254 1.74 39.15 -54.32
C GLU A 254 0.53 39.28 -55.29
N GLY A 255 0.05 40.51 -55.54
CA GLY A 255 -1.10 40.76 -56.39
C GLY A 255 -1.11 42.11 -57.12
N LEU A 256 0.06 42.72 -57.36
CA LEU A 256 0.21 43.90 -58.22
C LEU A 256 1.22 43.68 -59.34
#